data_AF-A0A358RJT3-F1
#
_entry.id   AF-A0A358RJT3-F1
#
_cell.length_a   1.000
_cell.length_b   1.000
_cell.length_c   1.000
_cell.angle_alpha   90.00
_cell.angle_beta   90.00
_cell.angle_gamma   90.00
#
_symmetry.space_group_name_H-M   'P 1'
#
loop_
_entity.id
_entity.type
_entity.pdbx_description
1 polymer ?
#
loop_
_entity_poly.entity_id
_entity_poly.type
_entity_poly.pdbx_seq_one_letter_code
_entity_poly.pdbx_strand_id
1 'polypeptide(L)'
;MLQYDLQEHEYKIPKLRNIKDCAREWNKHRKTGDRFIHADEIRDFLKTDTTVFKYKFGNKWIVNYDQLLPHLKKINRRESKMWKKYMQCLGIKKSATPRKK
;
A
#
# COMPACT_ATOMS: atom_id res chain seq x y z
N MET A 1 35.48 -9.76 33.48
CA MET A 1 35.13 -9.70 32.04
C MET A 1 33.63 -9.52 31.95
N LEU A 2 33.15 -8.37 31.45
CA LEU A 2 31.72 -8.15 31.23
C LEU A 2 31.33 -8.95 29.99
N GLN A 3 30.48 -9.95 30.19
CA GLN A 3 29.94 -10.78 29.13
C GLN A 3 28.90 -9.94 28.39
N TYR A 4 29.25 -9.45 27.20
CA TYR A 4 28.31 -8.76 26.32
C TYR A 4 27.34 -9.79 25.76
N ASP A 5 26.11 -9.78 26.27
CA ASP A 5 25.00 -10.56 25.73
C ASP A 5 24.56 -9.86 24.44
N LEU A 6 25.21 -10.21 23.33
CA LEU A 6 24.81 -9.81 21.99
C LEU A 6 23.51 -10.54 21.68
N GLN A 7 22.38 -10.01 22.15
CA GLN A 7 21.08 -10.39 21.62
C GLN A 7 21.15 -10.18 20.10
N GLU A 8 21.07 -11.27 19.34
CA GLU A 8 20.90 -11.20 17.89
C GLU A 8 19.58 -10.45 17.63
N HIS A 9 19.67 -9.14 17.47
CA HIS A 9 18.61 -8.37 16.88
C HIS A 9 18.54 -8.85 15.43
N GLU A 10 17.61 -9.75 15.13
CA GLU A 10 17.37 -10.24 13.79
C GLU A 10 16.88 -9.06 12.93
N TYR A 11 17.82 -8.33 12.32
CA TYR A 11 17.51 -7.15 11.53
C TYR A 11 16.90 -7.59 10.21
N LYS A 12 15.57 -7.49 10.11
CA LYS A 12 14.88 -7.73 8.85
C LYS A 12 15.11 -6.56 7.90
N ILE A 13 15.73 -6.85 6.74
CA ILE A 13 15.96 -5.85 5.69
C ILE A 13 14.61 -5.27 5.24
N PRO A 14 14.41 -3.94 5.33
CA PRO A 14 13.15 -3.31 4.95
C PRO A 14 12.92 -3.41 3.45
N LYS A 15 11.69 -3.73 3.05
CA LYS A 15 11.30 -3.79 1.63
C LYS A 15 10.95 -2.41 1.11
N LEU A 16 11.99 -1.63 0.79
CA LEU A 16 11.83 -0.30 0.21
C LEU A 16 11.39 -0.41 -1.25
N ARG A 17 10.25 0.20 -1.58
CA ARG A 17 9.68 0.18 -2.93
C ARG A 17 9.07 1.52 -3.30
N ASN A 18 8.93 1.78 -4.60
CA ASN A 18 8.16 2.91 -5.07
C ASN A 18 6.66 2.68 -4.80
N ILE A 19 5.91 3.75 -4.52
CA ILE A 19 4.44 3.67 -4.38
C ILE A 19 3.77 2.94 -5.56
N LYS A 20 4.22 3.19 -6.80
CA LYS A 20 3.66 2.51 -7.98
C LYS A 20 3.85 0.99 -7.91
N ASP A 21 5.00 0.56 -7.43
CA ASP A 21 5.31 -0.86 -7.24
C ASP A 21 4.50 -1.46 -6.09
N CYS A 22 4.32 -0.71 -4.98
CA CYS A 22 3.46 -1.13 -3.88
C CYS A 22 2.01 -1.35 -4.34
N ALA A 23 1.46 -0.44 -5.14
CA ALA A 23 0.13 -0.58 -5.71
C ALA A 23 0.07 -1.80 -6.64
N ARG A 24 1.06 -1.97 -7.53
CA ARG A 24 1.14 -3.11 -8.45
C ARG A 24 1.20 -4.46 -7.71
N GLU A 25 2.05 -4.56 -6.69
CA GLU A 25 2.21 -5.76 -5.88
C GLU A 25 0.93 -6.10 -5.11
N TRP A 26 0.32 -5.11 -4.47
CA TRP A 26 -1.01 -5.27 -3.85
C TRP A 26 -2.04 -5.79 -4.87
N ASN A 27 -2.15 -5.12 -6.02
CA ASN A 27 -3.16 -5.46 -7.01
C ASN A 27 -2.93 -6.82 -7.69
N LYS A 28 -1.69 -7.32 -7.72
CA LYS A 28 -1.33 -8.66 -8.18
C LYS A 28 -1.74 -9.73 -7.16
N HIS A 29 -1.54 -9.47 -5.87
CA HIS A 29 -1.77 -10.42 -4.78
C HIS A 29 -3.11 -10.25 -4.05
N ARG A 30 -3.95 -9.31 -4.48
CA ARG A 30 -5.29 -9.06 -3.93
C ARG A 30 -6.16 -10.32 -4.03
N LYS A 31 -6.98 -10.57 -3.02
CA LYS A 31 -7.94 -11.67 -3.03
C LYS A 31 -9.19 -11.29 -3.84
N THR A 32 -9.95 -12.30 -4.26
CA THR A 32 -11.27 -12.07 -4.88
C THR A 32 -12.16 -11.32 -3.89
N GLY A 33 -12.70 -10.18 -4.30
CA GLY A 33 -13.45 -9.26 -3.43
C GLY A 33 -12.65 -8.03 -2.99
N ASP A 34 -11.32 -8.07 -3.02
CA ASP A 34 -10.48 -6.91 -2.72
C ASP A 34 -10.51 -5.89 -3.85
N ARG A 35 -10.65 -4.61 -3.46
CA ARG A 35 -10.62 -3.46 -4.35
C ARG A 35 -9.21 -3.24 -4.91
N PHE A 36 -9.17 -2.72 -6.13
CA PHE A 36 -7.94 -2.20 -6.71
C PHE A 36 -7.57 -0.89 -6.00
N ILE A 37 -6.30 -0.76 -5.60
CA ILE A 37 -5.78 0.47 -4.99
C ILE A 37 -4.94 1.21 -6.03
N HIS A 38 -5.23 2.48 -6.24
CA HIS A 38 -4.39 3.34 -7.06
C HIS A 38 -3.21 3.91 -6.25
N ALA A 39 -2.09 4.15 -6.94
CA ALA A 39 -0.91 4.78 -6.36
C ALA A 39 -1.20 6.15 -5.72
N ASP A 40 -2.16 6.89 -6.26
CA ASP A 40 -2.55 8.20 -5.70
C ASP A 40 -3.25 8.07 -4.34
N GLU A 41 -4.02 7.01 -4.12
CA GLU A 41 -4.64 6.74 -2.82
C GLU A 41 -3.59 6.44 -1.74
N ILE A 42 -2.54 5.71 -2.13
CA ILE A 42 -1.39 5.47 -1.27
C ILE A 42 -0.64 6.77 -1.00
N ARG A 43 -0.44 7.61 -2.01
CA ARG A 43 0.22 8.92 -1.85
C ARG A 43 -0.57 9.83 -0.90
N ASP A 44 -1.88 9.89 -1.04
CA ASP A 44 -2.73 10.71 -0.18
C ASP A 44 -2.72 10.20 1.27
N PHE A 45 -2.78 8.88 1.47
CA PHE A 45 -2.61 8.28 2.79
C PHE A 45 -1.26 8.65 3.43
N LEU A 46 -0.17 8.57 2.65
CA LEU A 46 1.19 8.87 3.13
C LEU A 46 1.42 10.36 3.43
N LYS A 47 0.59 11.28 2.96
CA LYS A 47 0.72 12.70 3.34
C LYS A 47 0.46 12.87 4.84
N THR A 48 -0.53 12.16 5.37
CA THR A 48 -0.96 12.27 6.78
C THR A 48 -0.36 11.21 7.68
N ASP A 49 0.02 10.05 7.15
CA ASP A 49 0.53 8.95 7.97
C ASP A 49 1.98 9.17 8.42
N THR A 50 2.25 8.95 9.70
CA THR A 50 3.60 9.07 10.32
C THR A 50 4.20 7.71 10.70
N THR A 51 3.45 6.62 10.50
CA THR A 51 3.83 5.28 10.96
C THR A 51 4.62 4.49 9.92
N VAL A 52 4.44 4.81 8.64
CA VAL A 52 5.16 4.20 7.53
C VAL A 52 6.41 5.03 7.20
N PHE A 53 7.57 4.36 7.16
CA PHE A 53 8.79 4.96 6.62
C PHE A 53 8.55 5.40 5.18
N LYS A 54 8.80 6.69 4.93
CA LYS A 54 8.58 7.32 3.62
C LYS A 54 9.71 8.28 3.32
N TYR A 55 10.20 8.21 2.09
CA TYR A 55 11.23 9.08 1.57
C TYR A 55 10.81 9.60 0.20
N LYS A 56 10.91 10.92 -0.02
CA LYS A 56 10.54 11.55 -1.28
C LYS A 56 11.81 12.01 -2.00
N PHE A 57 12.02 11.51 -3.21
CA PHE A 57 13.11 11.93 -4.10
C PHE A 57 12.51 12.43 -5.43
N GLY A 58 12.55 13.75 -5.63
CA GLY A 58 11.85 14.40 -6.74
C GLY A 58 10.36 14.07 -6.73
N ASN A 59 9.87 13.51 -7.84
CA ASN A 59 8.46 13.10 -7.99
C ASN A 59 8.19 11.65 -7.53
N LYS A 60 9.20 10.94 -7.02
CA LYS A 60 9.08 9.55 -6.58
C LYS A 60 9.01 9.50 -5.06
N TRP A 61 8.12 8.63 -4.57
CA TRP A 61 8.04 8.27 -3.16
C TRP A 61 8.51 6.83 -3.01
N ILE A 62 9.44 6.62 -2.09
CA ILE A 62 9.93 5.33 -1.65
C ILE A 62 9.36 5.07 -0.26
N VAL A 63 8.82 3.87 -0.05
CA VAL A 63 8.17 3.48 1.19
C VAL A 63 8.55 2.06 1.57
N ASN A 64 8.55 1.78 2.87
CA ASN A 64 8.67 0.42 3.36
C ASN A 64 7.34 -0.33 3.16
N TYR A 65 7.34 -1.31 2.26
CA TYR A 65 6.13 -2.05 1.90
C TYR A 65 5.57 -2.88 3.06
N ASP A 66 6.43 -3.48 3.88
CA ASP A 66 5.98 -4.32 5.00
C ASP A 66 5.21 -3.48 6.05
N GLN A 67 5.65 -2.23 6.29
CA GLN A 67 4.92 -1.27 7.13
C GLN A 67 3.63 -0.77 6.45
N LEU A 68 3.65 -0.57 5.13
CA LEU A 68 2.50 -0.06 4.37
C LEU A 68 1.37 -1.09 4.22
N LEU A 69 1.69 -2.38 4.12
CA LEU A 69 0.75 -3.48 3.86
C LEU A 69 -0.50 -3.49 4.77
N PRO A 70 -0.40 -3.37 6.11
CA PRO A 70 -1.57 -3.31 6.99
C PRO A 70 -2.47 -2.09 6.71
N HIS A 71 -1.92 -0.97 6.24
CA HIS A 71 -2.70 0.21 5.87
C HIS A 71 -3.41 0.03 4.53
N LEU A 72 -2.79 -0.65 3.55
CA LEU A 72 -3.46 -0.99 2.29
C LEU A 72 -4.72 -1.82 2.52
N LYS A 73 -4.69 -2.76 3.47
CA LYS A 73 -5.90 -3.51 3.90
C LYS A 73 -6.99 -2.57 4.45
N LYS A 74 -6.62 -1.55 5.23
CA LYS A 74 -7.57 -0.54 5.75
C LYS A 74 -8.13 0.35 4.64
N ILE A 75 -7.29 0.77 3.70
CA ILE A 75 -7.67 1.59 2.53
C ILE A 75 -8.57 0.80 1.57
N ASN A 76 -8.32 -0.50 1.40
CA ASN A 76 -9.19 -1.39 0.63
C ASN A 76 -10.62 -1.44 1.21
N ARG A 77 -10.74 -1.56 2.55
CA ARG A 77 -12.04 -1.62 3.25
C ARG A 77 -12.85 -0.32 3.17
N ARG A 78 -12.24 0.82 2.86
CA ARG A 78 -12.92 2.12 2.76
C ARG A 78 -13.06 2.52 1.29
N GLU A 79 -14.29 2.80 0.85
CA GLU A 79 -14.50 3.37 -0.49
C GLU A 79 -13.93 4.79 -0.57
N SER A 80 -12.87 4.98 -1.36
CA SER A 80 -12.34 6.30 -1.66
C SER A 80 -13.27 7.06 -2.62
N LYS A 81 -13.46 8.36 -2.39
CA LYS A 81 -14.16 9.26 -3.34
C LYS A 81 -13.51 9.22 -4.73
N MET A 82 -12.18 9.10 -4.78
CA MET A 82 -11.43 8.96 -6.04
C MET A 82 -11.77 7.67 -6.78
N TRP A 83 -11.92 6.56 -6.06
CA TRP A 83 -12.31 5.28 -6.65
C TRP A 83 -13.72 5.31 -7.24
N LYS A 84 -14.67 5.94 -6.53
CA LYS A 84 -16.03 6.15 -7.05
C LYS A 84 -16.01 6.93 -8.36
N LYS A 85 -15.24 8.03 -8.40
CA LYS A 85 -15.09 8.86 -9.59
C LYS A 85 -14.44 8.08 -10.75
N TYR A 86 -13.39 7.32 -10.47
CA TYR A 86 -12.72 6.47 -11.46
C TYR A 86 -13.67 5.41 -12.06
N MET A 87 -14.41 4.68 -11.21
CA MET A 87 -15.41 3.70 -11.66
C MET A 87 -16.55 4.34 -12.45
N GLN A 88 -16.97 5.55 -12.06
CA GLN A 88 -17.98 6.33 -12.77
C GLN A 88 -17.48 6.76 -14.17
N CYS A 89 -16.22 7.19 -14.30
CA CYS A 89 -15.61 7.50 -15.60
C CYS A 89 -15.53 6.27 -16.52
N LEU A 90 -15.44 5.07 -15.97
CA LEU A 90 -15.45 3.81 -16.72
C LEU A 90 -16.87 3.27 -17.00
N GLY A 91 -17.93 3.98 -16.59
CA GLY A 91 -19.32 3.58 -16.80
C GLY A 91 -19.79 2.40 -15.94
N ILE A 92 -19.01 1.98 -14.93
CA ILE A 92 -19.29 0.81 -14.10
C ILE A 92 -20.23 1.22 -12.96
N LYS A 93 -21.54 0.95 -13.09
CA LYS A 93 -22.60 1.43 -12.18
C LYS A 93 -22.74 0.71 -10.82
N LYS A 94 -21.97 -0.34 -10.53
CA LYS A 94 -21.97 -1.01 -9.23
C LYS A 94 -20.64 -1.73 -9.03
N SER A 95 -20.22 -1.82 -7.77
CA SER A 95 -19.03 -2.51 -7.25
C SER A 95 -19.01 -4.02 -7.57
N ALA A 96 -18.99 -4.37 -8.85
CA ALA A 96 -18.63 -5.71 -9.29
C ALA A 96 -17.11 -5.74 -9.35
N THR A 97 -16.46 -6.10 -8.24
CA THR A 97 -15.12 -6.66 -8.30
C THR A 97 -15.20 -7.80 -9.33
N PRO A 98 -14.47 -7.76 -10.46
CA PRO A 98 -14.63 -8.78 -11.47
C PRO A 98 -14.29 -10.14 -10.85
N ARG A 99 -15.28 -11.04 -10.79
CA ARG A 99 -15.04 -12.47 -10.54
C ARG A 99 -14.08 -12.92 -11.63
N LYS A 100 -12.88 -13.38 -11.25
CA LYS A 100 -12.07 -14.18 -12.18
C LYS A 100 -12.93 -15.38 -12.56
N LYS A 101 -13.19 -15.53 -13.86
CA LYS A 101 -13.67 -16.81 -14.42
C LYS A 101 -12.57 -17.84 -14.29
#